data_AF-A0A7K2KUK7-F1
#
_entry.id   AF-A0A7K2KUK7-F1
#
_cell.length_a   1.000
_cell.length_b   1.000
_cell.length_c   1.000
_cell.angle_alpha   90.00
_cell.angle_beta   90.00
_cell.angle_gamma   90.00
#
_symmetry.space_group_name_H-M   'P 1'
#
loop_
_entity.id
_entity.type
_entity.pdbx_description
1 polymer ?
#
loop_
_entity_poly.entity_id
_entity_poly.type
_entity_poly.pdbx_seq_one_letter_code
_entity_poly.pdbx_strand_id
1 'polypeptide(L)'
;MKKRKQRRKKPITDAITGAVLASAVLSACGGAASGRSPQSLPMPSGVVRPPSVQKGLPRDITAMVLPATGVDTRLTQGLDGFAQMVGHARLTECVEGEGVNPPEAAPPAYIGWSDLPDLGFIGRHGLTRSVPATADAEHPSPKGRKDPAAQQRCVAEAHAAIKAFKDLYAPLQSLWWPEVAAVRDDPRAREALRALPGCLEQYGIDVDDEDGLFALVDRTVQRTEDADEAARADRGLGAAYAMCMAPVEAVREPLRTSRRTAFQASHRGEMLALERSLLPRIRELERRHGLSFARPVP
;
A
#
# COMPACT_ATOMS: atom_id res chain seq x y z
N MET A 1 31.31 -52.82 39.56
CA MET A 1 30.13 -52.86 40.46
C MET A 1 28.96 -52.14 39.79
N LYS A 2 27.75 -52.74 39.92
CA LYS A 2 26.38 -52.29 39.60
C LYS A 2 25.96 -51.96 38.14
N LYS A 3 25.29 -52.98 37.56
CA LYS A 3 24.34 -52.94 36.43
C LYS A 3 22.99 -52.33 36.83
N ARG A 4 22.31 -51.64 35.88
CA ARG A 4 20.83 -51.46 35.78
C ARG A 4 20.52 -51.34 34.27
N LYS A 5 20.05 -52.35 33.52
CA LYS A 5 18.75 -53.06 33.39
C LYS A 5 17.56 -52.22 32.87
N GLN A 6 17.11 -52.63 31.66
CA GLN A 6 15.72 -52.70 31.13
C GLN A 6 15.05 -51.37 30.69
N ARG A 7 14.23 -51.31 29.62
CA ARG A 7 13.39 -52.32 28.94
C ARG A 7 13.03 -51.86 27.51
N ARG A 8 13.04 -52.80 26.55
CA ARG A 8 12.38 -52.69 25.22
C ARG A 8 10.87 -52.92 25.39
N LYS A 9 10.03 -52.24 24.58
CA LYS A 9 8.63 -52.64 24.31
C LYS A 9 8.41 -52.78 22.81
N LYS A 10 7.75 -53.88 22.44
CA LYS A 10 7.39 -54.34 21.10
C LYS A 10 6.06 -53.70 20.63
N PRO A 11 5.78 -53.70 19.32
CA PRO A 11 4.51 -53.21 18.75
C PRO A 11 3.38 -54.24 18.92
N ILE A 12 2.15 -53.74 19.05
CA ILE A 12 0.90 -54.51 19.03
C ILE A 12 0.20 -54.19 17.71
N THR A 13 0.13 -55.18 16.84
CA THR A 13 -0.89 -55.35 15.80
C THR A 13 -2.18 -55.81 16.46
N ASP A 14 -3.32 -55.25 16.08
CA ASP A 14 -4.59 -55.99 16.00
C ASP A 14 -5.53 -55.33 14.98
N ALA A 15 -6.13 -56.19 14.16
CA ALA A 15 -7.06 -55.89 13.10
C ALA A 15 -8.50 -55.86 13.64
N ILE A 16 -9.37 -54.97 13.14
CA ILE A 16 -10.82 -55.11 13.28
C ILE A 16 -11.54 -54.79 11.96
N THR A 17 -12.36 -55.76 11.59
CA THR A 17 -13.26 -55.97 10.45
C THR A 17 -14.40 -54.95 10.39
N GLY A 18 -14.90 -54.69 9.18
CA GLY A 18 -15.97 -53.72 8.91
C GLY A 18 -17.39 -54.16 9.24
N ALA A 19 -18.32 -53.20 9.13
CA ALA A 19 -19.74 -53.41 8.88
C ALA A 19 -20.36 -52.15 8.24
N VAL A 20 -20.98 -52.34 7.08
CA VAL A 20 -21.86 -51.38 6.40
C VAL A 20 -23.28 -51.63 6.90
N LEU A 21 -23.97 -50.60 7.40
CA LEU A 21 -25.44 -50.58 7.49
C LEU A 21 -25.95 -49.16 7.18
N ALA A 22 -26.75 -49.07 6.13
CA ALA A 22 -27.53 -47.90 5.74
C ALA A 22 -28.91 -47.93 6.41
N SER A 23 -29.43 -46.74 6.76
CA SER A 23 -30.85 -46.32 6.91
C SER A 23 -30.87 -45.05 7.79
N ALA A 24 -31.78 -44.07 7.73
CA ALA A 24 -32.76 -43.56 6.77
C ALA A 24 -33.43 -42.37 7.51
N VAL A 25 -33.33 -41.16 6.93
CA VAL A 25 -34.27 -40.00 6.88
C VAL A 25 -35.00 -39.46 8.14
N LEU A 26 -35.06 -38.10 8.20
CA LEU A 26 -35.99 -37.16 8.89
C LEU A 26 -35.66 -36.83 10.36
N SER A 27 -35.52 -35.57 10.80
CA SER A 27 -36.18 -34.34 10.38
C SER A 27 -35.27 -33.12 10.58
N ALA A 28 -35.06 -32.36 9.50
CA ALA A 28 -34.45 -31.04 9.56
C ALA A 28 -35.44 -30.06 10.20
N CYS A 29 -35.13 -29.56 11.40
CA CYS A 29 -35.61 -28.25 11.83
C CYS A 29 -34.77 -27.20 11.11
N GLY A 30 -35.10 -26.98 9.83
CA GLY A 30 -34.56 -25.87 9.05
C GLY A 30 -35.14 -24.57 9.58
N GLY A 31 -34.49 -24.00 10.58
CA GLY A 31 -34.62 -22.57 10.85
C GLY A 31 -34.09 -21.86 9.60
N ALA A 32 -34.99 -21.33 8.78
CA ALA A 32 -34.65 -20.43 7.71
C ALA A 32 -34.03 -19.17 8.35
N ALA A 33 -32.72 -19.19 8.57
CA ALA A 33 -31.95 -17.97 8.56
C ALA A 33 -32.27 -17.32 7.22
N SER A 34 -32.93 -16.17 7.26
CA SER A 34 -33.13 -15.33 6.08
C SER A 34 -31.74 -14.85 5.64
N GLY A 35 -31.01 -15.73 4.95
CA GLY A 35 -29.72 -15.44 4.39
C GLY A 35 -29.96 -14.37 3.33
N ARG A 36 -29.61 -13.12 3.64
CA ARG A 36 -29.48 -12.11 2.61
C ARG A 36 -28.51 -12.68 1.58
N SER A 37 -28.97 -12.80 0.34
CA SER A 37 -28.06 -13.09 -0.77
C SER A 37 -26.96 -12.02 -0.77
N PRO A 38 -25.69 -12.42 -0.98
CA PRO A 38 -24.61 -11.46 -1.10
C PRO A 38 -24.96 -10.40 -2.14
N GLN A 39 -24.76 -9.14 -1.80
CA GLN A 39 -24.85 -8.07 -2.78
C GLN A 39 -23.70 -8.24 -3.77
N SER A 40 -23.94 -7.92 -5.05
CA SER A 40 -22.85 -7.83 -6.02
C SER A 40 -21.85 -6.78 -5.55
N LEU A 41 -20.56 -6.99 -5.88
CA LEU A 41 -19.52 -6.02 -5.59
C LEU A 41 -19.94 -4.64 -6.11
N PRO A 42 -19.74 -3.56 -5.32
CA PRO A 42 -20.09 -2.23 -5.79
C PRO A 42 -19.27 -1.91 -7.04
N MET A 43 -19.97 -1.57 -8.12
CA MET A 43 -19.31 -1.02 -9.30
C MET A 43 -19.44 0.51 -9.27
N PRO A 44 -18.33 1.25 -9.47
CA PRO A 44 -18.42 2.69 -9.70
C PRO A 44 -19.40 2.95 -10.85
N SER A 45 -20.40 3.78 -10.62
CA SER A 45 -21.36 4.14 -11.67
C SER A 45 -20.69 5.04 -12.70
N GLY A 46 -20.63 4.61 -13.96
CA GLY A 46 -20.11 5.40 -15.08
C GLY A 46 -18.65 5.08 -15.48
N VAL A 47 -18.12 5.84 -16.43
CA VAL A 47 -16.74 5.68 -16.93
C VAL A 47 -15.76 6.13 -15.84
N VAL A 48 -14.99 5.20 -15.29
CA VAL A 48 -13.90 5.50 -14.36
C VAL A 48 -12.79 6.18 -15.14
N ARG A 49 -12.60 7.49 -14.89
CA ARG A 49 -11.46 8.22 -15.45
C ARG A 49 -10.18 7.71 -14.79
N PRO A 50 -9.07 7.53 -15.52
CA PRO A 50 -7.79 7.24 -14.89
C PRO A 50 -7.42 8.32 -13.87
N PRO A 51 -6.75 7.94 -12.76
CA PRO A 51 -6.24 8.93 -11.81
C PRO A 51 -5.27 9.87 -12.52
N SER A 52 -5.26 11.14 -12.11
CA SER A 52 -4.41 12.16 -12.70
C SER A 52 -3.43 12.71 -11.67
N VAL A 53 -2.53 13.58 -12.11
CA VAL A 53 -1.55 14.24 -11.23
C VAL A 53 -1.82 15.74 -11.19
N GLN A 54 -1.82 16.29 -9.98
CA GLN A 54 -1.83 17.74 -9.78
C GLN A 54 -0.41 18.22 -9.53
N LYS A 55 0.08 19.11 -10.39
CA LYS A 55 1.40 19.73 -10.25
C LYS A 55 1.36 20.91 -9.27
N GLY A 56 2.49 21.13 -8.61
CA GLY A 56 2.74 22.31 -7.79
C GLY A 56 2.94 21.99 -6.31
N LEU A 57 3.84 22.75 -5.68
CA LEU A 57 4.17 22.63 -4.27
C LEU A 57 3.05 23.17 -3.38
N PRO A 58 2.72 22.50 -2.26
CA PRO A 58 1.83 23.07 -1.27
C PRO A 58 2.52 24.23 -0.53
N ARG A 59 1.71 25.11 0.08
CA ARG A 59 2.23 26.17 0.97
C ARG A 59 2.65 25.62 2.32
N ASP A 60 1.92 24.65 2.83
CA ASP A 60 2.17 23.94 4.08
C ASP A 60 2.65 22.51 3.77
N ILE A 61 3.81 22.14 4.30
CA ILE A 61 4.41 20.81 4.10
C ILE A 61 3.95 19.78 5.12
N THR A 62 3.13 20.17 6.10
CA THR A 62 2.70 19.29 7.19
C THR A 62 2.14 17.99 6.66
N ALA A 63 1.18 18.03 5.73
CA ALA A 63 0.59 16.81 5.17
C ALA A 63 1.56 16.02 4.25
N MET A 64 2.63 16.65 3.74
CA MET A 64 3.66 15.91 3.00
C MET A 64 4.49 15.02 3.93
N VAL A 65 4.79 15.50 5.14
CA VAL A 65 5.73 14.87 6.06
C VAL A 65 5.02 14.09 7.16
N LEU A 66 3.90 14.60 7.64
CA LEU A 66 3.09 14.10 8.75
C LEU A 66 1.64 13.85 8.29
N PRO A 67 1.39 12.88 7.40
CA PRO A 67 0.04 12.59 6.96
C PRO A 67 -0.77 11.99 8.12
N ALA A 68 -2.02 12.44 8.30
CA ALA A 68 -2.92 11.94 9.35
C ALA A 68 -4.24 11.36 8.81
N THR A 69 -4.54 11.66 7.55
CA THR A 69 -5.75 11.23 6.83
C THR A 69 -5.37 10.51 5.54
N GLY A 70 -6.31 9.76 4.97
CA GLY A 70 -6.10 9.16 3.65
C GLY A 70 -5.79 10.22 2.58
N VAL A 71 -6.46 11.37 2.62
CA VAL A 71 -6.24 12.48 1.67
C VAL A 71 -4.84 13.09 1.82
N ASP A 72 -4.33 13.22 3.04
CA ASP A 72 -2.98 13.74 3.27
C ASP A 72 -1.92 12.87 2.60
N THR A 73 -2.12 11.55 2.53
CA THR A 73 -1.15 10.64 1.91
C THR A 73 -0.85 10.98 0.46
N ARG A 74 -1.74 11.65 -0.28
CA ARG A 74 -1.45 12.12 -1.65
C ARG A 74 -0.21 13.02 -1.69
N LEU A 75 -0.04 13.87 -0.67
CA LEU A 75 1.12 14.76 -0.57
C LEU A 75 2.39 14.01 -0.18
N THR A 76 2.30 13.04 0.73
CA THR A 76 3.41 12.16 1.10
C THR A 76 3.84 11.26 -0.06
N GLN A 77 2.89 10.66 -0.77
CA GLN A 77 3.13 9.94 -2.01
C GLN A 77 3.79 10.86 -3.04
N GLY A 78 3.29 12.09 -3.18
CA GLY A 78 3.90 13.14 -4.00
C GLY A 78 5.40 13.34 -3.68
N LEU A 79 5.74 13.40 -2.39
CA LEU A 79 7.11 13.57 -1.91
C LEU A 79 7.99 12.35 -2.22
N ASP A 80 7.50 11.14 -2.00
CA ASP A 80 8.23 9.92 -2.35
C ASP A 80 8.39 9.72 -3.85
N GLY A 81 7.35 10.00 -4.64
CA GLY A 81 7.43 9.97 -6.09
C GLY A 81 8.40 11.02 -6.63
N PHE A 82 8.48 12.20 -6.01
CA PHE A 82 9.50 13.19 -6.34
C PHE A 82 10.91 12.68 -6.04
N ALA A 83 11.12 11.99 -4.90
CA ALA A 83 12.41 11.35 -4.61
C ALA A 83 12.79 10.35 -5.70
N GLN A 84 11.84 9.53 -6.16
CA GLN A 84 12.07 8.58 -7.25
C GLN A 84 12.38 9.28 -8.58
N MET A 85 11.71 10.39 -8.90
CA MET A 85 12.02 11.19 -10.09
C MET A 85 13.44 11.78 -10.04
N VAL A 86 13.90 12.20 -8.85
CA VAL A 86 15.29 12.66 -8.67
C VAL A 86 16.27 11.51 -8.94
N GLY A 87 16.01 10.32 -8.40
CA GLY A 87 16.80 9.13 -8.72
C GLY A 87 16.83 8.82 -10.21
N HIS A 88 15.66 8.86 -10.85
CA HIS A 88 15.52 8.62 -12.29
C HIS A 88 16.31 9.64 -13.12
N ALA A 89 16.25 10.94 -12.80
CA ALA A 89 17.05 11.95 -13.48
C ALA A 89 18.56 11.69 -13.35
N ARG A 90 19.02 11.27 -12.17
CA ARG A 90 20.44 10.95 -11.93
C ARG A 90 20.89 9.66 -12.61
N LEU A 91 20.00 8.67 -12.69
CA LEU A 91 20.22 7.47 -13.48
C LEU A 91 20.42 7.84 -14.95
N THR A 92 19.51 8.64 -15.53
CA THR A 92 19.58 9.11 -16.92
C THR A 92 20.89 9.85 -17.20
N GLU A 93 21.26 10.81 -16.36
CA GLU A 93 22.53 11.55 -16.49
C GLU A 93 23.76 10.61 -16.48
N CYS A 94 23.78 9.61 -15.60
CA CYS A 94 24.90 8.66 -15.51
C CYS A 94 24.96 7.74 -16.72
N VAL A 95 23.84 7.16 -17.15
CA VAL A 95 23.85 6.21 -18.29
C VAL A 95 24.20 6.90 -19.60
N GLU A 96 23.76 8.16 -19.78
CA GLU A 96 24.16 9.00 -20.91
C GLU A 96 25.65 9.33 -20.86
N GLY A 97 26.18 9.71 -19.69
CA GLY A 97 27.61 10.01 -19.51
C GLY A 97 28.52 8.80 -19.72
N GLU A 98 28.09 7.61 -19.29
CA GLU A 98 28.82 6.35 -19.48
C GLU A 98 28.63 5.73 -20.87
N GLY A 99 27.64 6.19 -21.65
CA GLY A 99 27.28 5.62 -22.95
C GLY A 99 26.73 4.20 -22.87
N VAL A 100 26.02 3.87 -21.79
CA VAL A 100 25.46 2.54 -21.52
C VAL A 100 23.95 2.53 -21.65
N ASN A 101 23.37 1.36 -21.89
CA ASN A 101 21.91 1.24 -21.87
C ASN A 101 21.36 1.46 -20.45
N PRO A 102 20.19 2.10 -20.29
CA PRO A 102 19.51 2.12 -19.01
C PRO A 102 19.18 0.70 -18.55
N PRO A 103 19.21 0.42 -17.24
CA PRO A 103 18.71 -0.85 -16.71
C PRO A 103 17.20 -0.95 -16.96
N GLU A 104 16.71 -2.17 -17.15
CA GLU A 104 15.27 -2.44 -17.16
C GLU A 104 14.74 -2.26 -15.74
N ALA A 105 13.92 -1.24 -15.53
CA ALA A 105 13.33 -0.91 -14.24
C ALA A 105 11.93 -0.33 -14.44
N ALA A 106 11.03 -0.64 -13.51
CA ALA A 106 9.70 -0.03 -13.52
C ALA A 106 9.81 1.49 -13.35
N PRO A 107 8.97 2.27 -14.04
CA PRO A 107 8.98 3.72 -13.90
C PRO A 107 8.57 4.13 -12.47
N PRO A 108 9.03 5.31 -12.00
CA PRO A 108 8.55 5.90 -10.76
C PRO A 108 7.01 5.97 -10.71
N ALA A 109 6.44 5.51 -9.60
CA ALA A 109 5.01 5.54 -9.37
C ALA A 109 4.68 5.95 -7.93
N TYR A 110 3.48 6.51 -7.76
CA TYR A 110 2.86 6.77 -6.47
C TYR A 110 2.16 5.50 -5.99
N ILE A 111 2.57 5.01 -4.81
CA ILE A 111 2.07 3.79 -4.19
C ILE A 111 1.27 4.16 -2.94
N GLY A 112 0.09 3.53 -2.77
CA GLY A 112 -0.79 3.74 -1.63
C GLY A 112 -0.18 3.28 -0.29
N TRP A 113 -0.66 3.87 0.81
CA TRP A 113 -0.24 3.53 2.17
C TRP A 113 -1.41 2.85 2.89
N SER A 114 -1.25 1.60 3.31
CA SER A 114 -2.34 0.82 3.94
C SER A 114 -2.71 1.33 5.33
N ASP A 115 -1.76 1.87 6.11
CA ASP A 115 -2.05 2.44 7.44
C ASP A 115 -2.81 3.79 7.41
N LEU A 116 -2.88 4.41 6.23
CA LEU A 116 -3.58 5.68 5.96
C LEU A 116 -4.34 5.58 4.62
N PRO A 117 -5.38 4.73 4.54
CA PRO A 117 -6.01 4.42 3.27
C PRO A 117 -6.81 5.63 2.76
N ASP A 118 -6.48 6.12 1.56
CA ASP A 118 -7.32 7.09 0.85
C ASP A 118 -8.57 6.41 0.31
N LEU A 119 -9.58 6.24 1.17
CA LEU A 119 -10.82 5.54 0.81
C LEU A 119 -11.52 6.15 -0.41
N GLY A 120 -11.38 7.47 -0.62
CA GLY A 120 -11.92 8.14 -1.80
C GLY A 120 -11.19 7.74 -3.10
N PHE A 121 -9.88 7.57 -3.05
CA PHE A 121 -9.10 7.05 -4.17
C PHE A 121 -9.37 5.55 -4.37
N ILE A 122 -9.24 4.75 -3.30
CA ILE A 122 -9.38 3.29 -3.33
C ILE A 122 -10.75 2.89 -3.84
N GLY A 123 -11.82 3.55 -3.36
CA GLY A 123 -13.18 3.23 -3.79
C GLY A 123 -13.46 3.51 -5.27
N ARG A 124 -12.65 4.33 -5.94
CA ARG A 124 -12.75 4.61 -7.39
C ARG A 124 -11.81 3.76 -8.22
N HIS A 125 -10.59 3.55 -7.75
CA HIS A 125 -9.47 3.07 -8.56
C HIS A 125 -8.99 1.67 -8.20
N GLY A 126 -9.51 1.07 -7.13
CA GLY A 126 -9.05 -0.22 -6.61
C GLY A 126 -7.91 -0.08 -5.60
N LEU A 127 -7.41 -1.23 -5.14
CA LEU A 127 -6.39 -1.33 -4.09
C LEU A 127 -4.98 -1.42 -4.66
N THR A 128 -4.83 -1.88 -5.90
CA THR A 128 -3.51 -2.13 -6.53
C THR A 128 -3.07 -1.02 -7.49
N ARG A 129 -3.96 -0.08 -7.82
CA ARG A 129 -3.67 0.96 -8.81
C ARG A 129 -2.58 1.91 -8.32
N SER A 130 -1.43 1.83 -8.97
CA SER A 130 -0.37 2.84 -8.87
C SER A 130 -0.61 3.98 -9.86
N VAL A 131 -0.25 5.21 -9.48
CA VAL A 131 -0.31 6.37 -10.38
C VAL A 131 1.09 6.66 -10.90
N PRO A 132 1.36 6.60 -12.22
CA PRO A 132 2.66 6.96 -12.75
C PRO A 132 3.06 8.37 -12.33
N ALA A 133 4.29 8.57 -11.86
CA ALA A 133 4.79 9.89 -11.49
C ALA A 133 5.15 10.74 -12.72
N THR A 134 5.32 10.09 -13.87
CA THR A 134 5.52 10.71 -15.17
C THR A 134 4.47 10.18 -16.15
N ALA A 135 3.85 11.07 -16.92
CA ALA A 135 2.81 10.69 -17.89
C ALA A 135 3.40 9.96 -19.11
N ASP A 136 4.66 10.27 -19.44
CA ASP A 136 5.34 9.85 -20.67
C ASP A 136 6.76 9.34 -20.35
N ALA A 137 6.88 8.27 -19.56
CA ALA A 137 8.14 7.52 -19.57
C ALA A 137 8.23 6.72 -20.89
N GLU A 138 8.42 7.42 -22.02
CA GLU A 138 8.94 6.79 -23.22
C GLU A 138 10.22 6.09 -22.80
N HIS A 139 10.24 4.77 -22.90
CA HIS A 139 11.45 4.01 -22.65
C HIS A 139 12.39 4.37 -23.80
N PRO A 140 13.48 5.13 -23.56
CA PRO A 140 14.36 5.45 -24.67
C PRO A 140 14.88 4.13 -25.22
N SER A 141 14.73 3.95 -26.54
CA SER A 141 15.24 2.73 -27.18
C SER A 141 16.72 2.59 -26.83
N PRO A 142 17.19 1.39 -26.45
CA PRO A 142 18.57 1.19 -26.03
C PRO A 142 19.53 1.59 -27.14
N LYS A 143 20.33 2.63 -26.91
CA LYS A 143 21.33 3.16 -27.86
C LYS A 143 22.77 2.98 -27.36
N GLY A 144 22.96 2.52 -26.13
CA GLY A 144 24.26 2.40 -25.48
C GLY A 144 24.84 0.97 -25.49
N ARG A 145 26.03 0.82 -24.93
CA ARG A 145 26.64 -0.50 -24.72
C ARG A 145 25.93 -1.25 -23.59
N LYS A 146 25.91 -2.59 -23.68
CA LYS A 146 25.50 -3.46 -22.58
C LYS A 146 26.70 -3.68 -21.66
N ASP A 147 26.71 -3.01 -20.51
CA ASP A 147 27.77 -3.09 -19.51
C ASP A 147 27.15 -3.15 -18.11
N PRO A 148 26.97 -4.36 -17.54
CA PRO A 148 26.31 -4.54 -16.25
C PRO A 148 27.02 -3.83 -15.09
N ALA A 149 28.36 -3.73 -15.13
CA ALA A 149 29.11 -3.09 -14.07
C ALA A 149 28.92 -1.57 -14.07
N ALA A 150 28.91 -0.96 -15.26
CA ALA A 150 28.57 0.46 -15.40
C ALA A 150 27.11 0.75 -15.05
N GLN A 151 26.18 -0.10 -15.48
CA GLN A 151 24.77 0.01 -15.10
C GLN A 151 24.58 -0.04 -13.58
N GLN A 152 25.25 -0.96 -12.90
CA GLN A 152 25.20 -1.07 -11.43
C GLN A 152 25.74 0.19 -10.73
N ARG A 153 26.81 0.82 -11.27
CA ARG A 153 27.30 2.10 -10.73
C ARG A 153 26.26 3.20 -10.88
N CYS A 154 25.63 3.33 -12.06
CA CYS A 154 24.58 4.34 -12.26
C CYS A 154 23.34 4.11 -11.39
N VAL A 155 22.95 2.84 -11.16
CA VAL A 155 21.89 2.51 -10.19
C VAL A 155 22.30 2.91 -8.77
N ALA A 156 23.55 2.69 -8.37
CA ALA A 156 24.03 3.11 -7.05
C ALA A 156 24.00 4.65 -6.89
N GLU A 157 24.36 5.41 -7.93
CA GLU A 157 24.25 6.87 -7.92
C GLU A 157 22.80 7.36 -7.82
N ALA A 158 21.89 6.72 -8.54
CA ALA A 158 20.46 6.99 -8.45
C ALA A 158 19.92 6.74 -7.04
N HIS A 159 20.28 5.60 -6.43
CA HIS A 159 19.92 5.28 -5.04
C HIS A 159 20.52 6.28 -4.05
N ALA A 160 21.77 6.70 -4.24
CA ALA A 160 22.40 7.71 -3.40
C ALA A 160 21.67 9.06 -3.49
N ALA A 161 21.20 9.45 -4.68
CA ALA A 161 20.43 10.67 -4.88
C ALA A 161 19.04 10.60 -4.23
N ILE A 162 18.33 9.47 -4.38
CA ILE A 162 17.06 9.21 -3.69
C ILE A 162 17.28 9.33 -2.18
N LYS A 163 18.29 8.61 -1.66
CA LYS A 163 18.61 8.61 -0.23
C LYS A 163 18.92 10.01 0.27
N ALA A 164 19.80 10.76 -0.41
CA ALA A 164 20.18 12.11 -0.01
C ALA A 164 18.97 13.07 0.03
N PHE A 165 18.01 12.91 -0.87
CA PHE A 165 16.77 13.67 -0.82
C PHE A 165 15.86 13.21 0.33
N LYS A 166 15.68 11.90 0.52
CA LYS A 166 14.88 11.33 1.61
C LYS A 166 15.43 11.69 2.98
N ASP A 167 16.74 11.75 3.14
CA ASP A 167 17.43 12.10 4.40
C ASP A 167 17.00 13.47 4.94
N LEU A 168 16.43 14.35 4.10
CA LEU A 168 15.87 15.63 4.54
C LEU A 168 14.67 15.46 5.47
N TYR A 169 13.78 14.51 5.17
CA TYR A 169 12.48 14.36 5.86
C TYR A 169 12.31 13.03 6.57
N ALA A 170 13.06 11.99 6.18
CA ALA A 170 12.99 10.65 6.74
C ALA A 170 13.21 10.60 8.26
N PRO A 171 14.12 11.38 8.88
CA PRO A 171 14.28 11.38 10.33
C PRO A 171 12.98 11.74 11.05
N LEU A 172 12.31 12.81 10.62
CA LEU A 172 11.06 13.24 11.25
C LEU A 172 9.92 12.26 10.95
N GLN A 173 9.85 11.73 9.73
CA GLN A 173 8.89 10.68 9.38
C GLN A 173 9.07 9.39 10.20
N SER A 174 10.33 9.00 10.48
CA SER A 174 10.63 7.80 11.26
C SER A 174 10.10 7.88 12.70
N LEU A 175 9.99 9.09 13.24
CA LEU A 175 9.37 9.36 14.54
C LEU A 175 7.85 9.46 14.44
N TRP A 176 7.31 9.86 13.29
CA TRP A 176 5.88 10.03 13.07
C TRP A 176 5.14 8.71 12.80
N TRP A 177 5.71 7.82 12.00
CA TRP A 177 5.02 6.57 11.62
C TRP A 177 4.62 5.69 12.82
N PRO A 178 5.42 5.57 13.90
CA PRO A 178 4.97 4.91 15.12
C PRO A 178 3.72 5.54 15.75
N GLU A 179 3.55 6.86 15.68
CA GLU A 179 2.34 7.55 16.18
C GLU A 179 1.10 7.23 15.33
N VAL A 180 1.28 7.10 14.01
CA VAL A 180 0.22 6.65 13.09
C VAL A 180 -0.16 5.20 13.41
N ALA A 181 0.82 4.31 13.52
CA ALA A 181 0.61 2.89 13.80
C ALA A 181 -0.06 2.67 15.16
N ALA A 182 0.32 3.43 16.19
CA ALA A 182 -0.25 3.32 17.54
C ALA A 182 -1.76 3.57 17.59
N VAL A 183 -2.35 4.23 16.60
CA VAL A 183 -3.82 4.41 16.53
C VAL A 183 -4.53 3.09 16.27
N ARG A 184 -3.89 2.10 15.63
CA ARG A 184 -4.45 0.74 15.47
C ARG A 184 -4.70 0.06 16.82
N ASP A 185 -3.97 0.45 17.85
CA ASP A 185 -4.07 -0.11 19.19
C ASP A 185 -5.07 0.63 20.11
N ASP A 186 -5.62 1.78 19.67
CA ASP A 186 -6.66 2.47 20.42
C ASP A 186 -7.91 1.57 20.53
N PRO A 187 -8.49 1.38 21.74
CA PRO A 187 -9.65 0.51 21.92
C PRO A 187 -10.83 0.87 21.00
N ARG A 188 -11.02 2.15 20.69
CA ARG A 188 -12.11 2.61 19.80
C ARG A 188 -11.84 2.20 18.35
N ALA A 189 -10.59 2.29 17.90
CA ALA A 189 -10.20 1.87 16.57
C ALA A 189 -10.31 0.35 16.40
N ARG A 190 -9.89 -0.41 17.43
CA ARG A 190 -10.05 -1.88 17.46
C ARG A 190 -11.52 -2.28 17.44
N GLU A 191 -12.36 -1.60 18.22
CA GLU A 191 -13.79 -1.87 18.24
C GLU A 191 -14.44 -1.62 16.87
N ALA A 192 -14.13 -0.49 16.23
CA ALA A 192 -14.64 -0.18 14.90
C ALA A 192 -14.20 -1.23 13.87
N LEU A 193 -12.95 -1.69 13.93
CA LEU A 193 -12.40 -2.69 13.01
C LEU A 193 -13.09 -4.06 13.13
N ARG A 194 -13.61 -4.44 14.30
CA ARG A 194 -14.32 -5.74 14.49
C ARG A 194 -15.54 -5.89 13.61
N ALA A 195 -16.14 -4.80 13.15
CA ALA A 195 -17.29 -4.82 12.25
C ALA A 195 -16.90 -5.05 10.78
N LEU A 196 -15.61 -5.00 10.43
CA LEU A 196 -15.13 -5.07 9.05
C LEU A 196 -15.54 -6.38 8.35
N PRO A 197 -15.30 -7.60 8.91
CA PRO A 197 -15.68 -8.85 8.25
C PRO A 197 -17.18 -8.93 7.93
N GLY A 198 -18.04 -8.61 8.90
CA GLY A 198 -19.49 -8.63 8.71
C GLY A 198 -20.01 -7.57 7.72
N CYS A 199 -19.24 -6.51 7.44
CA CYS A 199 -19.53 -5.60 6.35
C CYS A 199 -19.11 -6.18 4.99
N LEU A 200 -17.90 -6.77 4.92
CA LEU A 200 -17.36 -7.38 3.71
C LEU A 200 -18.21 -8.58 3.24
N GLU A 201 -18.72 -9.39 4.17
CA GLU A 201 -19.63 -10.51 3.88
C GLU A 201 -20.89 -10.08 3.13
N GLN A 202 -21.39 -8.86 3.37
CA GLN A 202 -22.57 -8.33 2.66
C GLN A 202 -22.33 -8.17 1.17
N TYR A 203 -21.05 -8.08 0.74
CA TYR A 203 -20.61 -8.01 -0.65
C TYR A 203 -20.04 -9.34 -1.16
N GLY A 204 -20.25 -10.44 -0.43
CA GLY A 204 -19.76 -11.77 -0.78
C GLY A 204 -18.25 -11.97 -0.58
N ILE A 205 -17.63 -11.13 0.25
CA ILE A 205 -16.21 -11.22 0.58
C ILE A 205 -16.08 -11.88 1.95
N ASP A 206 -15.63 -13.14 1.98
CA ASP A 206 -15.43 -13.92 3.20
C ASP A 206 -13.95 -13.90 3.60
N VAL A 207 -13.62 -13.07 4.59
CA VAL A 207 -12.27 -12.87 5.14
C VAL A 207 -12.34 -12.54 6.63
N ASP A 208 -11.37 -13.00 7.41
CA ASP A 208 -11.35 -12.82 8.87
C ASP A 208 -10.98 -11.39 9.30
N ASP A 209 -10.18 -10.69 8.50
CA ASP A 209 -9.65 -9.38 8.82
C ASP A 209 -9.17 -8.60 7.56
N GLU A 210 -8.59 -7.43 7.81
CA GLU A 210 -8.02 -6.55 6.80
C GLU A 210 -6.86 -7.20 6.04
N ASP A 211 -6.00 -7.98 6.71
CA ASP A 211 -4.87 -8.66 6.07
C ASP A 211 -5.37 -9.80 5.15
N GLY A 212 -6.43 -10.51 5.57
CA GLY A 212 -7.12 -11.51 4.75
C GLY A 212 -7.70 -10.93 3.47
N LEU A 213 -8.25 -9.71 3.54
CA LEU A 213 -8.71 -8.97 2.35
C LEU A 213 -7.56 -8.64 1.40
N PHE A 214 -6.46 -8.08 1.90
CA PHE A 214 -5.30 -7.76 1.04
C PHE A 214 -4.72 -9.03 0.40
N ALA A 215 -4.67 -10.14 1.13
CA ALA A 215 -4.28 -11.43 0.57
C ALA A 215 -5.25 -11.94 -0.52
N LEU A 216 -6.55 -11.64 -0.41
CA LEU A 216 -7.54 -11.94 -1.45
C LEU A 216 -7.33 -11.09 -2.71
N VAL A 217 -7.07 -9.79 -2.53
CA VAL A 217 -6.77 -8.86 -3.62
C VAL A 217 -5.56 -9.34 -4.42
N ASP A 218 -4.45 -9.64 -3.73
CA ASP A 218 -3.22 -10.13 -4.35
C ASP A 218 -3.47 -11.39 -5.18
N ARG A 219 -4.19 -12.38 -4.62
CA ARG A 219 -4.53 -13.61 -5.34
C ARG A 219 -5.43 -13.34 -6.55
N THR A 220 -6.39 -12.44 -6.42
CA THR A 220 -7.33 -12.11 -7.50
C THR A 220 -6.60 -11.47 -8.67
N VAL A 221 -5.77 -10.47 -8.39
CA VAL A 221 -5.01 -9.74 -9.43
C VAL A 221 -3.96 -10.63 -10.09
N GLN A 222 -3.28 -11.50 -9.34
CA GLN A 222 -2.24 -12.38 -9.90
C GLN A 222 -2.78 -13.57 -10.70
N ARG A 223 -3.99 -14.04 -10.43
CA ARG A 223 -4.58 -15.22 -11.09
C ARG A 223 -5.42 -14.89 -12.32
N THR A 224 -5.80 -13.64 -12.50
CA THR A 224 -6.62 -13.21 -13.63
C THR A 224 -5.71 -12.84 -14.80
N GLU A 225 -5.77 -13.62 -15.88
CA GLU A 225 -4.92 -13.40 -17.06
C GLU A 225 -5.31 -12.13 -17.83
N ASP A 226 -6.60 -11.80 -17.88
CA ASP A 226 -7.11 -10.60 -18.54
C ASP A 226 -6.93 -9.36 -17.64
N ALA A 227 -6.13 -8.40 -18.12
CA ALA A 227 -5.80 -7.21 -17.36
C ALA A 227 -7.00 -6.32 -17.06
N ASP A 228 -7.99 -6.26 -17.96
CA ASP A 228 -9.20 -5.44 -17.78
C ASP A 228 -10.17 -6.07 -16.77
N GLU A 229 -10.25 -7.40 -16.75
CA GLU A 229 -10.95 -8.17 -15.75
C GLU A 229 -10.30 -8.05 -14.38
N ALA A 230 -8.97 -8.20 -14.29
CA ALA A 230 -8.22 -8.02 -13.06
C ALA A 230 -8.45 -6.61 -12.48
N ALA A 231 -8.39 -5.58 -13.33
CA ALA A 231 -8.63 -4.20 -12.94
C ALA A 231 -10.09 -3.94 -12.52
N ARG A 232 -11.07 -4.59 -13.16
CA ARG A 232 -12.48 -4.52 -12.75
C ARG A 232 -12.70 -5.16 -11.38
N ALA A 233 -12.11 -6.33 -11.14
CA ALA A 233 -12.19 -7.03 -9.87
C ALA A 233 -11.53 -6.23 -8.74
N ASP A 234 -10.33 -5.69 -8.96
CA ASP A 234 -9.63 -4.81 -8.00
C ASP A 234 -10.47 -3.57 -7.64
N ARG A 235 -11.11 -2.93 -8.62
CA ARG A 235 -12.03 -1.80 -8.36
C ARG A 235 -13.23 -2.21 -7.51
N GLY A 236 -13.83 -3.37 -7.79
CA GLY A 236 -14.95 -3.88 -6.99
C GLY A 236 -14.57 -4.16 -5.53
N LEU A 237 -13.41 -4.81 -5.33
CA LEU A 237 -12.84 -5.04 -3.99
C LEU A 237 -12.50 -3.73 -3.28
N GLY A 238 -11.88 -2.78 -3.99
CA GLY A 238 -11.57 -1.44 -3.46
C GLY A 238 -12.82 -0.65 -3.07
N ALA A 239 -13.90 -0.72 -3.85
CA ALA A 239 -15.16 -0.06 -3.52
C ALA A 239 -15.81 -0.66 -2.26
N ALA A 240 -15.86 -1.98 -2.15
CA ALA A 240 -16.35 -2.66 -0.95
C ALA A 240 -15.50 -2.31 0.29
N TYR A 241 -14.17 -2.36 0.16
CA TYR A 241 -13.24 -1.95 1.22
C TYR A 241 -13.48 -0.50 1.66
N ALA A 242 -13.57 0.43 0.71
CA ALA A 242 -13.78 1.85 1.02
C ALA A 242 -15.10 2.09 1.78
N MET A 243 -16.17 1.40 1.39
CA MET A 243 -17.45 1.48 2.11
C MET A 243 -17.35 0.91 3.52
N CYS A 244 -16.72 -0.25 3.67
CA CYS A 244 -16.62 -0.94 4.96
C CYS A 244 -15.60 -0.32 5.93
N MET A 245 -14.56 0.32 5.42
CA MET A 245 -13.57 1.03 6.23
C MET A 245 -13.96 2.46 6.58
N ALA A 246 -14.93 3.06 5.91
CA ALA A 246 -15.35 4.44 6.23
C ALA A 246 -15.72 4.64 7.71
N PRO A 247 -16.47 3.75 8.38
CA PRO A 247 -16.71 3.86 9.83
C PRO A 247 -15.44 3.72 10.69
N VAL A 248 -14.48 2.90 10.25
CA VAL A 248 -13.21 2.68 10.95
C VAL A 248 -12.34 3.94 10.86
N GLU A 249 -12.21 4.51 9.66
CA GLU A 249 -11.42 5.72 9.43
C GLU A 249 -12.06 6.95 10.06
N ALA A 250 -13.40 7.01 10.17
CA ALA A 250 -14.10 8.04 10.95
C ALA A 250 -13.67 8.07 12.44
N VAL A 251 -13.17 6.95 12.97
CA VAL A 251 -12.58 6.88 14.32
C VAL A 251 -11.08 7.15 14.28
N ARG A 252 -10.33 6.55 13.35
CA ARG A 252 -8.86 6.63 13.32
C ARG A 252 -8.34 8.01 12.91
N GLU A 253 -8.98 8.69 11.95
CA GLU A 253 -8.52 9.99 11.44
C GLU A 253 -8.49 11.11 12.50
N PRO A 254 -9.53 11.30 13.34
CA PRO A 254 -9.47 12.26 14.44
C PRO A 254 -8.34 11.96 15.43
N LEU A 255 -8.07 10.68 15.72
CA LEU A 255 -7.00 10.28 16.63
C LEU A 255 -5.62 10.62 16.07
N ARG A 256 -5.37 10.29 14.80
CA ARG A 256 -4.13 10.65 14.12
C ARG A 256 -3.98 12.17 14.00
N THR A 257 -5.07 12.90 13.75
CA THR A 257 -5.05 14.37 13.68
C THR A 257 -4.68 15.01 15.02
N SER A 258 -5.24 14.49 16.13
CA SER A 258 -4.87 14.93 17.48
C SER A 258 -3.40 14.63 17.79
N ARG A 259 -2.93 13.43 17.46
CA ARG A 259 -1.51 13.05 17.62
C ARG A 259 -0.59 13.94 16.79
N ARG A 260 -0.95 14.23 15.53
CA ARG A 260 -0.19 15.14 14.66
C ARG A 260 -0.04 16.51 15.30
N THR A 261 -1.11 17.05 15.86
CA THR A 261 -1.09 18.36 16.53
C THR A 261 -0.12 18.37 17.70
N ALA A 262 -0.16 17.35 18.57
CA ALA A 262 0.77 17.20 19.68
C ALA A 262 2.22 16.98 19.20
N PHE A 263 2.41 16.16 18.17
CA PHE A 263 3.71 15.85 17.58
C PHE A 263 4.36 17.10 16.98
N GLN A 264 3.59 17.93 16.24
CA GLN A 264 4.05 19.20 15.70
C GLN A 264 4.45 20.18 16.79
N ALA A 265 3.73 20.21 17.91
CA ALA A 265 4.09 21.06 19.04
C ALA A 265 5.43 20.63 19.66
N SER A 266 5.65 19.32 19.83
CA SER A 266 6.89 18.76 20.38
C SER A 266 8.09 18.84 19.44
N HIS A 267 7.86 18.85 18.11
CA HIS A 267 8.92 18.86 17.08
C HIS A 267 8.89 20.13 16.22
N ARG A 268 8.51 21.26 16.83
CA ARG A 268 8.35 22.53 16.11
C ARG A 268 9.67 22.99 15.47
N GLY A 269 10.80 22.77 16.14
CA GLY A 269 12.11 23.17 15.64
C GLY A 269 12.49 22.41 14.36
N GLU A 270 12.24 21.11 14.35
CA GLU A 270 12.46 20.19 13.24
C GLU A 270 11.55 20.52 12.07
N MET A 271 10.26 20.78 12.32
CA MET A 271 9.32 21.23 11.30
C MET A 271 9.78 22.53 10.63
N LEU A 272 10.17 23.54 11.41
CA LEU A 272 10.68 24.81 10.87
C LEU A 272 12.00 24.64 10.11
N ALA A 273 12.90 23.75 10.57
CA ALA A 273 14.13 23.43 9.87
C ALA A 273 13.83 22.77 8.52
N LEU A 274 12.85 21.87 8.49
CA LEU A 274 12.42 21.16 7.29
C LEU A 274 11.74 22.10 6.28
N GLU A 275 10.88 23.01 6.74
CA GLU A 275 10.27 24.03 5.88
C GLU A 275 11.33 24.89 5.18
N ARG A 276 12.41 25.24 5.90
CA ARG A 276 13.52 26.04 5.37
C ARG A 276 14.44 25.27 4.41
N SER A 277 14.44 23.94 4.43
CA SER A 277 15.35 23.13 3.61
C SER A 277 14.64 22.39 2.48
N LEU A 278 13.48 21.78 2.74
CA LEU A 278 12.79 20.88 1.82
C LEU A 278 12.22 21.61 0.60
N LEU A 279 11.42 22.66 0.80
CA LEU A 279 10.82 23.39 -0.33
C LEU A 279 11.86 24.05 -1.22
N PRO A 280 12.90 24.73 -0.69
CA PRO A 280 13.99 25.24 -1.52
C PRO A 280 14.72 24.14 -2.30
N ARG A 281 14.96 22.98 -1.67
CA ARG A 281 15.61 21.84 -2.32
C ARG A 281 14.76 21.24 -3.43
N ILE A 282 13.45 21.07 -3.22
CA ILE A 282 12.55 20.62 -4.29
C ILE A 282 12.62 21.59 -5.48
N ARG A 283 12.49 22.90 -5.23
CA ARG A 283 12.56 23.91 -6.30
C ARG A 283 13.90 23.94 -7.04
N GLU A 284 15.00 23.67 -6.34
CA GLU A 284 16.32 23.57 -6.97
C GLU A 284 16.42 22.33 -7.87
N LEU A 285 15.93 21.18 -7.42
CA LEU A 285 15.89 19.95 -8.23
C LEU A 285 14.92 20.06 -9.42
N GLU A 286 13.77 20.71 -9.25
CA GLU A 286 12.84 21.05 -10.34
C GLU A 286 13.56 21.86 -11.43
N ARG A 287 14.29 22.91 -11.06
CA ARG A 287 15.05 23.73 -12.03
C ARG A 287 16.20 22.97 -12.67
N ARG A 288 16.96 22.21 -11.87
CA ARG A 288 18.19 21.55 -12.32
C ARG A 288 17.90 20.41 -13.29
N HIS A 289 16.85 19.63 -13.03
CA HIS A 289 16.54 18.41 -13.76
C HIS A 289 15.25 18.50 -14.59
N GLY A 290 14.63 19.68 -14.68
CA GLY A 290 13.36 19.87 -15.40
C GLY A 290 12.18 19.11 -14.78
N LEU A 291 12.25 18.78 -13.49
CA LEU A 291 11.22 18.03 -12.78
C LEU A 291 10.08 18.94 -12.33
N SER A 292 8.95 18.35 -11.95
CA SER A 292 7.86 19.06 -11.26
C SER A 292 7.32 18.19 -10.14
N PHE A 293 7.22 18.75 -8.94
CA PHE A 293 6.47 18.11 -7.87
C PHE A 293 5.02 17.95 -8.29
N ALA A 294 4.50 16.74 -8.12
CA ALA A 294 3.12 16.42 -8.36
C ALA A 294 2.61 15.44 -7.31
N ARG A 295 1.29 15.42 -7.14
CA ARG A 295 0.59 14.48 -6.26
C ARG A 295 -0.55 13.80 -7.04
N PRO A 296 -0.86 12.54 -6.73
CA PRO A 296 -2.01 11.87 -7.30
C PRO A 296 -3.30 12.58 -6.86
N VAL A 297 -4.25 12.69 -7.79
CA VAL A 297 -5.63 13.09 -7.51
C VAL A 297 -6.58 12.05 -8.11
N PRO A 298 -7.65 11.68 -7.39
CA PRO A 298 -8.59 10.67 -7.85
C PRO A 298 -9.40 11.08 -9.08
#